data_AF-A0A6H2A1B6-F1
#
_entry.id   AF-A0A6H2A1B6-F1
#
_cell.length_a   1.000
_cell.length_b   1.000
_cell.length_c   1.000
_cell.angle_alpha   90.00
_cell.angle_beta   90.00
_cell.angle_gamma   90.00
#
_symmetry.space_group_name_H-M   'P 1'
#
loop_
_entity.id
_entity.type
_entity.pdbx_description
1 polymer ?
#
loop_
_entity_poly.entity_id
_entity_poly.type
_entity_poly.pdbx_seq_one_letter_code
_entity_poly.pdbx_strand_id
1 'polypeptide(L)'
;DPPLVLPDDGFVLPIRVGPAALNYRTPSGMNPNTKIEPLMTGGNIPVGMEMENQRRDTIKKNFFADLFLLLADNPQMTATEVLQRVQEKMLMLAPVLGRLMSELLDPIIERTFNIMFRLGMFGPVPEFLVGQNYVIEYVSPLARAQKQEELKSMNFLLSLVSQIAAVKTDALDKINTDEAIDIAAELGSVNPRIIRDDKEVQILRKARADAQAQQAELEQLKLGAEGAASGASAVKSLVESQNVRK
;
A
#
# COMPACT_ATOMS: atom_id res chain seq x y z
N ASP A 1 -8.67 -37.94 37.41
CA ASP A 1 -9.32 -38.79 38.40
C ASP A 1 -10.22 -37.90 39.25
N PRO A 2 -11.55 -37.93 39.04
CA PRO A 2 -12.46 -37.03 39.75
C PRO A 2 -12.59 -37.47 41.21
N PRO A 3 -12.78 -36.53 42.16
CA PRO A 3 -13.04 -36.87 43.55
C PRO A 3 -14.34 -37.67 43.67
N LEU A 4 -14.32 -38.74 44.48
CA LEU A 4 -15.45 -39.63 44.71
C LEU A 4 -16.06 -39.36 46.08
N VAL A 5 -17.39 -39.39 46.17
CA VAL A 5 -18.10 -39.37 47.45
C VAL A 5 -18.29 -40.82 47.90
N LEU A 6 -17.75 -41.15 49.08
CA LEU A 6 -17.92 -42.46 49.69
C LEU A 6 -18.91 -42.36 50.87
N PRO A 7 -19.97 -43.19 50.90
CA PRO A 7 -20.74 -43.38 52.12
C PRO A 7 -19.94 -44.18 53.15
N ASP A 8 -20.16 -43.88 54.43
CA ASP A 8 -19.42 -44.46 55.57
C ASP A 8 -19.64 -45.97 55.74
N ASP A 9 -20.83 -46.48 55.39
CA ASP A 9 -21.16 -47.91 55.52
C ASP A 9 -22.02 -48.42 54.34
N GLY A 10 -21.37 -49.01 53.33
CA GLY A 10 -22.06 -49.46 52.11
C GLY A 10 -21.38 -50.55 51.28
N PHE A 11 -20.09 -50.84 51.51
CA PHE A 11 -19.33 -51.81 50.70
C PHE A 11 -18.63 -52.84 51.59
N VAL A 12 -18.82 -54.12 51.27
CA VAL A 12 -18.28 -55.26 52.03
C VAL A 12 -16.80 -55.49 51.71
N LEU A 13 -16.35 -55.05 50.53
CA LEU A 13 -15.00 -55.29 50.03
C LEU A 13 -14.32 -53.97 49.65
N PRO A 14 -12.97 -53.91 49.68
CA PRO A 14 -12.22 -52.75 49.24
C PRO A 14 -12.58 -52.35 47.80
N ILE A 15 -12.85 -51.07 47.60
CA ILE A 15 -13.31 -50.54 46.32
C ILE A 15 -12.18 -50.62 45.30
N ARG A 16 -12.51 -51.16 44.13
CA ARG A 16 -11.60 -51.26 42.99
C ARG A 16 -12.05 -50.29 41.90
N VAL A 17 -11.16 -49.39 41.48
CA VAL A 17 -11.39 -48.34 40.46
C VAL A 17 -10.85 -48.71 39.07
N GLY A 18 -10.39 -49.94 38.89
CA GLY A 18 -9.90 -50.44 37.60
C GLY A 18 -11.03 -50.77 36.61
N PRO A 19 -10.75 -50.74 35.29
CA PRO A 19 -11.72 -51.18 34.28
C PRO A 19 -12.16 -52.63 34.53
N ALA A 20 -13.46 -52.90 34.38
CA ALA A 20 -14.11 -54.18 34.68
C ALA A 20 -14.11 -54.63 36.16
N ALA A 21 -13.81 -53.74 37.11
CA ALA A 21 -13.93 -54.05 38.53
C ALA A 21 -15.40 -54.19 38.98
N LEU A 22 -15.69 -55.23 39.76
CA LEU A 22 -16.99 -55.45 40.39
C LEU A 22 -16.92 -55.07 41.87
N ASN A 23 -17.76 -54.12 42.30
CA ASN A 23 -17.88 -53.68 43.68
C ASN A 23 -19.23 -54.12 44.25
N TYR A 24 -19.21 -54.90 45.34
CA TYR A 24 -20.41 -55.48 45.95
C TYR A 24 -20.89 -54.62 47.13
N ARG A 25 -22.20 -54.32 47.14
CA ARG A 25 -22.86 -53.51 48.19
C ARG A 25 -23.81 -54.37 49.03
N THR A 26 -23.96 -54.04 50.32
CA THR A 26 -24.90 -54.73 51.20
C THR A 26 -26.37 -54.44 50.82
N PRO A 27 -27.27 -55.44 50.79
CA PRO A 27 -28.68 -55.23 50.43
C PRO A 27 -29.52 -54.49 51.49
N SER A 28 -29.05 -54.45 52.75
CA SER A 28 -29.81 -53.90 53.89
C SER A 28 -29.88 -52.37 53.93
N GLY A 29 -29.03 -51.67 53.16
CA GLY A 29 -29.09 -50.23 52.97
C GLY A 29 -29.93 -49.88 51.74
N MET A 30 -31.25 -49.98 51.83
CA MET A 30 -32.17 -49.58 50.76
C MET A 30 -32.32 -48.04 50.68
N ASN A 31 -31.27 -47.29 51.02
CA ASN A 31 -31.19 -45.85 50.83
C ASN A 31 -30.54 -45.58 49.45
N PRO A 32 -31.23 -44.92 48.51
CA PRO A 32 -30.70 -44.59 47.18
C PRO A 32 -29.38 -43.82 47.17
N ASN A 33 -29.04 -43.16 48.30
CA ASN A 33 -27.88 -42.27 48.48
C ASN A 33 -26.59 -42.98 48.92
N THR A 34 -26.57 -44.31 49.00
CA THR A 34 -25.38 -45.10 49.40
C THR A 34 -24.54 -45.60 48.21
N LYS A 35 -24.74 -44.98 47.03
CA LYS A 35 -23.98 -45.30 45.82
C LYS A 35 -22.73 -44.42 45.75
N ILE A 36 -21.61 -44.99 45.31
CA ILE A 36 -20.44 -44.20 44.93
C ILE A 36 -20.78 -43.53 43.61
N GLU A 37 -20.90 -42.22 43.64
CA GLU A 37 -21.09 -41.39 42.46
C GLU A 37 -19.92 -40.40 42.33
N PRO A 38 -19.54 -40.04 41.10
CA PRO A 38 -18.58 -38.96 40.90
C PRO A 38 -19.14 -37.69 41.54
N LEU A 39 -18.31 -36.96 42.29
CA LEU A 39 -18.71 -35.67 42.82
C LEU A 39 -18.99 -34.73 41.65
N MET A 40 -20.27 -34.51 41.35
CA MET A 40 -20.71 -33.50 40.39
C MET A 40 -20.60 -32.14 41.07
N THR A 41 -19.41 -31.54 41.07
CA THR A 41 -19.10 -30.29 41.78
C THR A 41 -19.88 -29.06 41.28
N GLY A 42 -20.77 -29.20 40.28
CA GLY A 42 -21.46 -28.09 39.61
C GLY A 42 -20.52 -27.13 38.87
N GLY A 43 -19.20 -27.37 38.92
CA GLY A 43 -18.18 -26.56 38.28
C GLY A 43 -18.20 -26.77 36.77
N ASN A 44 -18.57 -25.72 36.04
CA ASN A 44 -18.57 -25.73 34.59
C ASN A 44 -17.13 -25.54 34.06
N ILE A 45 -16.34 -26.62 34.07
CA ILE A 45 -14.97 -26.63 33.53
C ILE A 45 -14.87 -26.03 32.10
N PRO A 46 -15.85 -26.27 31.19
CA PRO A 46 -15.91 -25.56 29.90
C PRO A 46 -15.84 -24.04 30.00
N VAL A 47 -16.51 -23.41 30.97
CA VAL A 47 -16.47 -21.95 31.15
C VAL A 47 -15.09 -21.48 31.60
N GLY A 48 -14.42 -22.23 32.49
CA GLY A 48 -13.04 -21.92 32.90
C GLY A 48 -12.05 -21.98 31.72
N MET A 49 -12.19 -22.99 30.87
CA MET A 49 -11.39 -23.11 29.65
C MET A 49 -11.68 -21.99 28.64
N GLU A 50 -12.94 -21.59 28.50
CA GLU A 50 -13.34 -20.49 27.62
C GLU A 50 -12.77 -19.15 28.11
N MET A 51 -12.80 -18.89 29.42
CA MET A 51 -12.18 -17.70 30.02
C MET A 51 -10.66 -17.68 29.81
N GLU A 52 -9.98 -18.81 29.96
CA GLU A 52 -8.54 -18.92 29.68
C GLU A 52 -8.21 -18.68 28.21
N ASN A 53 -9.02 -19.22 27.30
CA ASN A 53 -8.85 -18.99 25.86
C ASN A 53 -9.08 -17.51 25.50
N GLN A 54 -10.14 -16.88 26.03
CA GLN A 54 -10.38 -15.45 25.85
C GLN A 54 -9.17 -14.62 26.31
N ARG A 55 -8.58 -14.97 27.47
CA ARG A 55 -7.38 -14.30 27.97
C ARG A 55 -6.18 -14.47 27.05
N ARG A 56 -5.94 -15.69 26.55
CA ARG A 56 -4.87 -15.96 25.58
C ARG A 56 -5.07 -15.15 24.30
N ASP A 57 -6.29 -15.06 23.80
CA ASP A 57 -6.61 -14.31 22.60
C ASP A 57 -6.45 -12.81 22.80
N THR A 58 -6.83 -12.26 23.97
CA THR A 58 -6.54 -10.86 24.30
C THR A 58 -5.04 -10.57 24.33
N ILE A 59 -4.24 -11.48 24.92
CA ILE A 59 -2.77 -11.33 24.93
C ILE A 59 -2.23 -11.35 23.49
N LYS A 60 -2.61 -12.34 22.68
CA LYS A 60 -2.18 -12.44 21.27
C LYS A 60 -2.51 -11.19 20.46
N LYS A 61 -3.72 -10.65 20.62
CA LYS A 61 -4.16 -9.39 19.98
C LYS A 61 -3.29 -8.21 20.39
N ASN A 62 -2.98 -8.06 21.67
CA ASN A 62 -2.13 -6.98 22.18
C ASN A 62 -0.68 -7.07 21.68
N PHE A 63 -0.18 -8.28 21.42
CA PHE A 63 1.14 -8.50 20.83
C PHE A 63 1.12 -8.58 19.29
N PHE A 64 -0.01 -8.27 18.66
CA PHE A 64 -0.21 -8.35 17.20
C PHE A 64 0.15 -9.73 16.61
N ALA A 65 0.09 -10.81 17.39
CA ALA A 65 0.41 -12.15 16.92
C ALA A 65 -0.53 -12.60 15.79
N ASP A 66 -1.79 -12.17 15.86
CA ASP A 66 -2.82 -12.42 14.86
C ASP A 66 -2.46 -11.84 13.47
N LEU A 67 -1.57 -10.85 13.43
CA LEU A 67 -1.12 -10.23 12.17
C LEU A 67 -0.28 -11.19 11.32
N PHE A 68 0.54 -12.01 11.96
CA PHE A 68 1.44 -12.95 11.29
C PHE A 68 0.78 -14.31 11.04
N LEU A 69 -0.20 -14.68 11.88
CA LEU A 69 -0.92 -15.95 11.80
C LEU A 69 -2.06 -15.97 10.76
N LEU A 70 -2.45 -14.81 10.22
CA LEU A 70 -3.57 -14.70 9.28
C LEU A 70 -3.38 -15.52 7.99
N LEU A 71 -2.14 -15.66 7.51
CA LEU A 71 -1.82 -16.51 6.35
C LEU A 71 -1.75 -18.01 6.69
N ALA A 72 -1.60 -18.36 7.98
CA ALA A 72 -1.43 -19.74 8.42
C ALA A 72 -2.76 -20.43 8.74
N ASP A 73 -3.72 -19.72 9.34
CA ASP A 73 -4.94 -20.34 9.90
C ASP A 73 -6.14 -20.42 8.94
N ASN A 74 -6.18 -19.67 7.83
CA ASN A 74 -7.32 -19.67 6.90
C ASN A 74 -6.93 -19.82 5.42
N PRO A 75 -6.62 -21.04 4.95
CA PRO A 75 -6.30 -21.31 3.54
C PRO A 75 -7.49 -21.13 2.57
N GLN A 76 -8.71 -20.88 3.05
CA GLN A 76 -9.89 -20.64 2.20
C GLN A 76 -10.18 -19.17 1.90
N MET A 77 -9.28 -18.24 2.24
CA MET A 77 -9.51 -16.82 1.93
C MET A 77 -9.33 -16.50 0.45
N THR A 78 -10.17 -15.62 -0.08
CA THR A 78 -10.02 -15.10 -1.45
C THR A 78 -8.86 -14.10 -1.53
N ALA A 79 -8.19 -14.03 -2.68
CA ALA A 79 -7.01 -13.17 -2.86
C ALA A 79 -7.27 -11.68 -2.54
N THR A 80 -8.47 -11.18 -2.83
CA THR A 80 -8.88 -9.80 -2.51
C THR A 80 -9.11 -9.58 -1.03
N GLU A 81 -9.68 -10.56 -0.33
CA GLU A 81 -9.93 -10.49 1.10
C GLU A 81 -8.63 -10.51 1.90
N VAL A 82 -7.66 -11.33 1.49
CA VAL A 82 -6.32 -11.34 2.10
C VAL A 82 -5.67 -9.98 1.97
N LEU A 83 -5.69 -9.37 0.78
CA LEU A 83 -5.11 -8.04 0.56
C LEU A 83 -5.78 -6.96 1.41
N GLN A 84 -7.12 -6.95 1.48
CA GLN A 84 -7.86 -5.98 2.29
C GLN A 84 -7.58 -6.14 3.79
N ARG A 85 -7.55 -7.37 4.31
CA ARG A 85 -7.24 -7.60 5.73
C ARG A 85 -5.80 -7.24 6.08
N VAL A 86 -4.84 -7.55 5.20
CA VAL A 86 -3.45 -7.11 5.38
C VAL A 86 -3.37 -5.59 5.42
N GLN A 87 -4.07 -4.89 4.52
CA GLN A 87 -4.11 -3.43 4.48
C GLN A 87 -4.72 -2.83 5.75
N GLU A 88 -5.89 -3.33 6.19
CA GLU A 88 -6.56 -2.85 7.41
C GLU A 88 -5.67 -3.01 8.65
N LYS A 89 -4.98 -4.15 8.76
CA LYS A 89 -4.10 -4.40 9.91
C LYS A 89 -2.78 -3.63 9.83
N MET A 90 -2.26 -3.37 8.63
CA MET A 90 -1.12 -2.46 8.44
C MET A 90 -1.46 -1.03 8.85
N LEU A 91 -2.69 -0.56 8.59
CA LEU A 91 -3.16 0.73 9.08
C LEU A 91 -3.20 0.77 10.62
N MET A 92 -3.59 -0.32 11.29
CA MET A 92 -3.53 -0.39 12.76
C MET A 92 -2.10 -0.31 13.30
N LEU A 93 -1.10 -0.82 12.56
CA LEU A 93 0.31 -0.73 12.94
C LEU A 93 0.98 0.61 12.59
N ALA A 94 0.41 1.39 11.68
CA ALA A 94 1.03 2.62 11.20
C ALA A 94 1.45 3.59 12.33
N PRO A 95 0.65 3.82 13.39
CA PRO A 95 1.06 4.66 14.52
C PRO A 95 2.23 4.09 15.31
N VAL A 96 2.27 2.77 15.53
CA VAL A 96 3.34 2.09 16.27
C VAL A 96 4.64 2.16 15.47
N LEU A 97 4.56 1.89 14.17
CA LEU A 97 5.70 1.98 13.28
C LEU A 97 6.21 3.43 13.19
N GLY A 98 5.31 4.41 13.05
CA GLY A 98 5.68 5.83 13.05
C GLY A 98 6.42 6.26 14.31
N ARG A 99 5.99 5.79 15.49
CA ARG A 99 6.70 6.03 16.76
C ARG A 99 8.06 5.33 16.80
N LEU A 100 8.15 4.08 16.35
CA LEU A 100 9.44 3.40 16.26
C LEU A 100 10.41 4.12 15.31
N MET A 101 9.88 4.70 14.24
CA MET A 101 10.67 5.49 13.30
C MET A 101 11.17 6.78 13.97
N SER A 102 10.29 7.60 14.53
CA SER A 102 10.67 8.90 15.10
C SER A 102 11.41 8.83 16.43
N GLU A 103 11.07 7.88 17.31
CA GLU A 103 11.63 7.80 18.67
C GLU A 103 12.88 6.91 18.75
N LEU A 104 13.07 5.96 17.83
CA LEU A 104 14.17 4.98 17.88
C LEU A 104 15.05 5.00 16.64
N LEU A 105 14.47 4.79 15.46
CA LEU A 105 15.27 4.64 14.24
C LEU A 105 15.89 5.96 13.79
N ASP A 106 15.15 7.07 13.83
CA ASP A 106 15.63 8.40 13.44
C ASP A 106 16.86 8.79 14.28
N PRO A 107 16.81 8.77 15.62
CA PRO A 107 17.99 9.05 16.45
C PRO A 107 19.18 8.14 16.16
N ILE A 108 18.96 6.84 15.92
CA ILE A 108 20.03 5.88 15.65
C ILE A 108 20.69 6.15 14.30
N ILE A 109 19.89 6.36 13.26
CA ILE A 109 20.37 6.63 11.90
C ILE A 109 21.09 7.98 11.89
N GLU A 110 20.51 9.01 12.48
CA GLU A 110 21.11 10.34 12.57
C GLU A 110 22.45 10.29 13.31
N ARG A 111 22.51 9.57 14.44
CA ARG A 111 23.75 9.39 15.21
C ARG A 111 24.82 8.67 14.40
N THR A 112 24.45 7.57 13.75
CA THR A 112 25.37 6.72 12.98
C THR A 112 25.90 7.47 11.76
N PHE A 113 25.02 8.15 11.02
CA PHE A 113 25.38 8.99 9.88
C PHE A 113 26.37 10.09 10.29
N ASN A 114 26.09 10.83 11.36
CA ASN A 114 26.97 11.89 11.85
C ASN A 114 28.34 11.38 12.35
N ILE A 115 28.41 10.16 12.88
CA ILE A 115 29.69 9.52 13.23
C ILE A 115 30.49 9.23 11.95
N MET A 116 29.86 8.54 10.99
CA MET A 116 30.51 8.19 9.72
C MET A 116 30.94 9.42 8.91
N PHE A 117 30.15 10.49 8.98
CA PHE A 117 30.45 11.76 8.33
C PHE A 117 31.72 12.42 8.87
N ARG A 118 31.86 12.50 10.21
CA ARG A 118 33.07 13.03 10.85
C ARG A 118 34.30 12.16 10.63
N LEU A 119 34.12 10.85 10.47
CA LEU A 119 35.20 9.91 10.16
C LEU A 119 35.63 9.97 8.68
N GLY A 120 34.97 10.77 7.84
CA GLY A 120 35.30 10.87 6.42
C GLY A 120 35.03 9.57 5.65
N MET A 121 34.10 8.73 6.13
CA MET A 121 33.77 7.46 5.46
C MET A 121 32.93 7.65 4.19
N PHE A 122 32.39 8.85 3.97
CA PHE A 122 31.68 9.21 2.76
C PHE A 122 32.62 9.88 1.75
N GLY A 123 32.27 9.80 0.47
CA GLY A 123 32.95 10.58 -0.58
C GLY A 123 32.80 12.09 -0.36
N PRO A 124 33.50 12.91 -1.16
CA PRO A 124 33.35 14.36 -1.07
C PRO A 124 31.88 14.76 -1.23
N VAL A 125 31.41 15.60 -0.31
CA VAL A 125 30.03 16.12 -0.34
C VAL A 125 29.87 16.95 -1.61
N PRO A 126 28.89 16.65 -2.47
CA PRO A 126 28.57 17.48 -3.63
C PRO A 126 28.31 18.94 -3.22
N GLU A 127 28.76 19.91 -4.02
CA GLU A 127 28.67 21.35 -3.68
C GLU A 127 27.24 21.80 -3.38
N PHE A 128 26.24 21.21 -4.04
CA PHE A 128 24.82 21.54 -3.84
C PHE A 128 24.25 21.04 -2.50
N LEU A 129 24.94 20.14 -1.79
CA LEU A 129 24.52 19.61 -0.48
C LEU A 129 25.21 20.32 0.69
N VAL A 130 26.16 21.21 0.42
CA VAL A 130 26.89 21.93 1.48
C VAL A 130 25.95 22.88 2.20
N GLY A 131 25.75 22.66 3.50
CA GLY A 131 24.87 23.47 4.35
C GLY A 131 23.38 23.13 4.25
N GLN A 132 23.01 22.08 3.52
CA GLN A 132 21.64 21.57 3.46
C GLN A 132 21.37 20.62 4.64
N ASN A 133 20.13 20.65 5.16
CA ASN A 133 19.66 19.66 6.12
C ASN A 133 19.24 18.39 5.38
N TYR A 134 19.50 17.22 5.97
CA TYR A 134 19.01 15.95 5.45
C TYR A 134 17.73 15.54 6.19
N VAL A 135 16.85 14.86 5.47
CA VAL A 135 15.65 14.21 6.02
C VAL A 135 15.79 12.71 5.79
N ILE A 136 15.52 11.92 6.82
CA ILE A 136 15.54 10.47 6.72
C ILE A 136 14.19 10.02 6.13
N GLU A 137 14.23 9.46 4.93
CA GLU A 137 13.05 8.86 4.31
C GLU A 137 13.12 7.33 4.42
N TYR A 138 12.08 6.72 4.98
CA TYR A 138 12.03 5.28 5.15
C TYR A 138 11.29 4.62 4.00
N VAL A 139 11.99 3.72 3.31
CA VAL A 139 11.41 2.93 2.23
C VAL A 139 10.91 1.60 2.79
N SER A 140 9.72 1.58 3.40
CA SER A 140 9.08 0.34 3.87
C SER A 140 8.15 -0.27 2.80
N PRO A 141 7.85 -1.59 2.84
CA PRO A 141 6.87 -2.20 1.94
C PRO A 141 5.47 -1.57 2.05
N LEU A 142 5.09 -1.11 3.25
CA LEU A 142 3.84 -0.38 3.47
C LEU A 142 3.90 1.02 2.86
N ALA A 143 4.99 1.75 3.05
CA ALA A 143 5.18 3.06 2.42
C ALA A 143 5.17 2.93 0.89
N ARG A 144 5.77 1.88 0.35
CA ARG A 144 5.67 1.55 -1.09
C ARG A 144 4.24 1.23 -1.51
N ALA A 145 3.48 0.49 -0.71
CA ALA A 145 2.08 0.19 -1.00
C ALA A 145 1.20 1.46 -0.97
N GLN A 146 1.44 2.37 -0.02
CA GLN A 146 0.78 3.68 0.05
C GLN A 146 1.12 4.54 -1.17
N LYS A 147 2.41 4.67 -1.52
CA LYS A 147 2.84 5.38 -2.74
C LYS A 147 2.23 4.78 -4.01
N GLN A 148 2.06 3.45 -4.08
CA GLN A 148 1.37 2.79 -5.18
C GLN A 148 -0.13 3.11 -5.24
N GLU A 149 -0.79 3.27 -4.09
CA GLU A 149 -2.20 3.67 -4.02
C GLU A 149 -2.40 5.14 -4.40
N GLU A 150 -1.49 6.02 -3.98
CA GLU A 150 -1.43 7.41 -4.42
C GLU A 150 -1.22 7.50 -5.95
N LEU A 151 -0.28 6.72 -6.49
CA LEU A 151 -0.02 6.65 -7.93
C LEU A 151 -1.23 6.14 -8.72
N LYS A 152 -1.97 5.15 -8.19
CA LYS A 152 -3.24 4.69 -8.80
C LYS A 152 -4.29 5.80 -8.82
N SER A 153 -4.43 6.54 -7.72
CA SER A 153 -5.39 7.64 -7.59
C SER A 153 -5.07 8.79 -8.56
N MET A 154 -3.79 9.12 -8.68
CA MET A 154 -3.30 10.10 -9.63
C MET A 154 -3.51 9.65 -11.09
N ASN A 155 -3.21 8.39 -11.43
CA ASN A 155 -3.49 7.85 -12.77
C ASN A 155 -4.97 7.90 -13.12
N PHE A 156 -5.86 7.64 -12.15
CA PHE A 156 -7.30 7.78 -12.35
C PHE A 156 -7.68 9.23 -12.65
N LEU A 157 -7.13 10.20 -11.91
CA LEU A 157 -7.34 11.64 -12.18
C LEU A 157 -6.86 12.03 -13.58
N LEU A 158 -5.64 11.64 -13.97
CA LEU A 158 -5.09 11.95 -15.29
C LEU A 158 -5.95 11.34 -16.41
N SER A 159 -6.43 10.11 -16.22
CA SER A 159 -7.35 9.46 -17.16
C SER A 159 -8.70 10.19 -17.25
N LEU A 160 -9.25 10.63 -16.12
CA LEU A 160 -10.50 11.39 -16.08
C LEU A 160 -10.35 12.74 -16.81
N VAL A 161 -9.26 13.46 -16.56
CA VAL A 161 -9.02 14.74 -17.23
C VAL A 161 -8.76 14.54 -18.72
N SER A 162 -8.08 13.47 -19.13
CA SER A 162 -7.96 13.13 -20.56
C SER A 162 -9.32 12.89 -21.24
N GLN A 163 -10.29 12.31 -20.52
CA GLN A 163 -11.65 12.12 -21.05
C GLN A 163 -12.43 13.44 -21.12
N ILE A 164 -12.28 14.31 -20.12
CA ILE A 164 -12.88 15.65 -20.12
C ILE A 164 -12.27 16.51 -21.24
N ALA A 165 -10.96 16.41 -21.47
CA ALA A 165 -10.23 17.12 -22.51
C ALA A 165 -10.74 16.82 -23.92
N ALA A 166 -11.32 15.63 -24.14
CA ALA A 166 -11.96 15.27 -25.42
C ALA A 166 -13.21 16.11 -25.74
N VAL A 167 -13.84 16.70 -24.71
CA VAL A 167 -15.04 17.55 -24.84
C VAL A 167 -14.71 19.03 -24.62
N LYS A 168 -13.81 19.33 -23.68
CA LYS A 168 -13.32 20.68 -23.37
C LYS A 168 -11.81 20.67 -23.15
N THR A 169 -11.07 21.20 -24.12
CA THR A 169 -9.61 21.32 -24.09
C THR A 169 -9.09 22.11 -22.89
N ASP A 170 -9.84 23.11 -22.41
CA ASP A 170 -9.48 23.98 -21.27
C ASP A 170 -9.31 23.20 -19.95
N ALA A 171 -9.79 21.96 -19.88
CA ALA A 171 -9.58 21.10 -18.71
C ALA A 171 -8.10 20.74 -18.49
N LEU A 172 -7.29 20.75 -19.57
CA LEU A 172 -5.85 20.50 -19.49
C LEU A 172 -5.10 21.62 -18.77
N ASP A 173 -5.60 22.86 -18.82
CA ASP A 173 -4.95 24.04 -18.21
C ASP A 173 -4.88 23.96 -16.69
N LYS A 174 -5.70 23.10 -16.08
CA LYS A 174 -5.72 22.89 -14.62
C LYS A 174 -4.68 21.89 -14.13
N ILE A 175 -4.05 21.13 -15.04
CA ILE A 175 -3.01 20.16 -14.69
C ILE A 175 -1.64 20.74 -15.02
N ASN A 176 -0.79 20.86 -14.00
CA ASN A 176 0.65 21.01 -14.23
C ASN A 176 1.23 19.65 -14.63
N THR A 177 1.41 19.43 -15.93
CA THR A 177 1.88 18.14 -16.46
C THR A 177 3.32 17.82 -16.09
N ASP A 178 4.17 18.84 -15.90
CA ASP A 178 5.58 18.65 -15.55
C ASP A 178 5.70 18.15 -14.10
N GLU A 179 5.08 18.88 -13.16
CA GLU A 179 5.05 18.51 -11.75
C GLU A 179 4.32 17.18 -11.51
N ALA A 180 3.27 16.88 -12.30
CA ALA A 180 2.60 15.59 -12.24
C ALA A 180 3.52 14.42 -12.65
N ILE A 181 4.42 14.60 -13.62
CA ILE A 181 5.39 13.58 -14.04
C ILE A 181 6.44 13.36 -12.95
N ASP A 182 6.92 14.44 -12.32
CA ASP A 182 7.91 14.36 -11.26
C ASP A 182 7.36 13.63 -10.02
N ILE A 183 6.16 14.03 -9.57
CA ILE A 183 5.46 13.36 -8.47
C ILE A 183 5.19 11.88 -8.83
N ALA A 184 4.76 11.59 -10.06
CA ALA A 184 4.53 10.22 -10.51
C ALA A 184 5.80 9.35 -10.45
N ALA A 185 6.93 9.92 -10.84
CA ALA A 185 8.20 9.23 -10.83
C ALA A 185 8.72 9.00 -9.41
N GLU A 186 8.51 9.96 -8.51
CA GLU A 186 8.84 9.81 -7.08
C GLU A 186 8.00 8.71 -6.42
N LEU A 187 6.67 8.74 -6.62
CA LEU A 187 5.75 7.72 -6.11
C LEU A 187 6.05 6.33 -6.71
N GLY A 188 6.38 6.28 -8.00
CA GLY A 188 6.77 5.07 -8.71
C GLY A 188 8.16 4.55 -8.37
N SER A 189 8.96 5.30 -7.59
CA SER A 189 10.37 4.99 -7.31
C SER A 189 11.19 4.77 -8.59
N VAL A 190 10.90 5.56 -9.63
CA VAL A 190 11.57 5.52 -10.93
C VAL A 190 12.96 6.15 -10.79
N ASN A 191 13.94 5.61 -11.51
CA ASN A 191 15.29 6.17 -11.48
C ASN A 191 15.26 7.63 -11.99
N PRO A 192 15.74 8.62 -11.20
CA PRO A 192 15.72 10.04 -11.59
C PRO A 192 16.43 10.34 -12.91
N ARG A 193 17.38 9.51 -13.33
CA ARG A 193 18.09 9.64 -14.61
C ARG A 193 17.19 9.45 -15.84
N ILE A 194 15.97 8.93 -15.66
CA ILE A 194 15.00 8.73 -16.73
C ILE A 194 14.23 10.02 -17.03
N ILE A 195 14.11 10.91 -16.04
CA ILE A 195 13.45 12.21 -16.18
C ILE A 195 14.51 13.23 -16.64
N ARG A 196 14.13 14.08 -17.59
CA ARG A 196 15.00 15.17 -18.05
C ARG A 196 14.89 16.34 -17.08
N ASP A 197 16.00 17.04 -16.88
CA ASP A 197 16.02 18.27 -16.09
C ASP A 197 15.15 19.37 -16.75
N ASP A 198 14.55 20.23 -15.94
CA ASP A 198 13.66 21.31 -16.37
C ASP A 198 14.33 22.22 -17.40
N LYS A 199 15.64 22.46 -17.23
CA LYS A 199 16.44 23.26 -18.16
C LYS A 199 16.50 22.63 -19.55
N GLU A 200 16.68 21.31 -19.62
CA GLU A 200 16.71 20.59 -20.90
C GLU A 200 15.34 20.60 -21.58
N VAL A 201 14.26 20.43 -20.80
CA VAL A 201 12.89 20.48 -21.31
C VAL A 201 12.56 21.87 -21.85
N GLN A 202 12.95 22.94 -21.15
CA GLN A 202 12.75 24.31 -21.62
C GLN A 202 13.51 24.61 -22.92
N ILE A 203 14.76 24.13 -23.05
CA ILE A 203 15.53 24.27 -24.30
C ILE A 203 14.82 23.55 -25.45
N LEU A 204 14.34 22.31 -25.23
CA LEU A 204 13.60 21.55 -26.23
C LEU A 204 12.25 22.17 -26.60
N ARG A 205 11.59 22.86 -25.67
CA ARG A 205 10.35 23.60 -25.94
C ARG A 205 10.60 24.85 -26.76
N LYS A 206 11.63 25.64 -26.41
CA LYS A 206 12.06 26.80 -27.20
C LYS A 206 12.43 26.40 -28.62
N ALA A 207 13.25 25.36 -28.77
CA ALA A 207 13.63 24.85 -30.09
C ALA A 207 12.42 24.38 -30.92
N ARG A 208 11.40 23.77 -30.29
CA ARG A 208 10.15 23.40 -30.98
C ARG A 208 9.31 24.61 -31.35
N ALA A 209 9.22 25.61 -30.48
CA ALA A 209 8.49 26.85 -30.76
C ALA A 209 9.13 27.62 -31.92
N ASP A 210 10.47 27.73 -31.93
CA ASP A 210 11.23 28.38 -33.00
C ASP A 210 11.07 27.64 -34.34
N ALA A 211 11.11 26.30 -34.32
CA ALA A 211 10.88 25.48 -35.51
C ALA A 211 9.45 25.60 -36.05
N GLN A 212 8.44 25.68 -35.17
CA GLN A 212 7.05 25.92 -35.56
C GLN A 212 6.84 27.32 -36.12
N ALA A 213 7.47 28.34 -35.55
CA ALA A 213 7.41 29.70 -36.06
C ALA A 213 8.02 29.79 -37.48
N GLN A 214 9.16 29.16 -37.70
CA GLN A 214 9.78 29.10 -39.04
C GLN A 214 8.94 28.32 -40.05
N GLN A 215 8.31 27.21 -39.64
CA GLN A 215 7.40 26.47 -40.52
C GLN A 215 6.15 27.28 -40.86
N ALA A 216 5.57 27.98 -39.89
CA ALA A 216 4.41 28.85 -40.13
C ALA A 216 4.75 30.00 -41.08
N GLU A 217 5.94 30.62 -40.94
CA GLU A 217 6.41 31.69 -41.83
C GLU A 217 6.67 31.17 -43.25
N LEU A 218 7.26 29.98 -43.39
CA LEU A 218 7.46 29.31 -44.69
C LEU A 218 6.14 28.90 -45.35
N GLU A 219 5.15 28.43 -44.59
CA GLU A 219 3.81 28.15 -45.11
C GLU A 219 3.09 29.43 -45.52
N GLN A 220 3.22 30.52 -44.76
CA GLN A 220 2.67 31.82 -45.14
C GLN A 220 3.31 32.38 -46.41
N LEU A 221 4.64 32.25 -46.54
CA LEU A 221 5.37 32.61 -47.76
C LEU A 221 4.98 31.73 -48.95
N LYS A 222 4.78 30.42 -48.75
CA LYS A 222 4.30 29.52 -49.80
C LYS A 222 2.87 29.85 -50.24
N LEU A 223 1.94 30.05 -49.31
CA LEU A 223 0.57 30.45 -49.62
C LEU A 223 0.51 31.84 -50.29
N GLY A 224 1.38 32.77 -49.87
CA GLY A 224 1.52 34.08 -50.52
C GLY A 224 2.13 33.98 -51.92
N ALA A 225 3.13 33.13 -52.12
CA ALA A 225 3.77 32.90 -53.42
C ALA A 225 2.86 32.10 -54.37
N GLU A 226 2.10 31.12 -53.89
CA GLU A 226 1.09 30.40 -54.65
C GLU A 226 -0.09 31.31 -55.00
N GLY A 227 -0.55 32.18 -54.09
CA GLY A 227 -1.55 33.21 -54.39
C GLY A 227 -1.08 34.22 -55.45
N ALA A 228 0.18 34.65 -55.39
CA ALA A 228 0.78 35.54 -56.39
C ALA A 228 1.02 34.84 -57.74
N ALA A 229 1.47 33.58 -57.74
CA ALA A 229 1.66 32.79 -58.95
C ALA A 229 0.31 32.40 -59.61
N SER A 230 -0.72 32.12 -58.82
CA SER A 230 -2.11 31.88 -59.29
C SER A 230 -2.69 33.15 -59.92
N GLY A 231 -2.50 34.31 -59.29
CA GLY A 231 -2.89 35.60 -59.87
C GLY A 231 -2.12 35.94 -61.15
N ALA A 232 -0.81 35.71 -61.18
CA ALA A 232 0.02 35.96 -62.36
C ALA A 232 -0.31 35.03 -63.55
N SER A 233 -0.60 33.76 -63.29
CA SER A 233 -1.01 32.78 -64.32
C SER A 233 -2.43 33.02 -64.84
N ALA A 234 -3.35 33.49 -63.99
CA ALA A 234 -4.69 33.94 -64.41
C ALA A 234 -4.63 35.21 -65.27
N VAL A 235 -3.76 36.17 -64.93
CA VAL A 235 -3.54 37.37 -65.76
C VAL A 235 -2.88 37.00 -67.09
N LYS A 236 -1.92 36.08 -67.09
CA LYS A 236 -1.25 35.63 -68.31
C LYS A 236 -2.21 34.91 -69.28
N SER A 237 -3.08 34.04 -68.78
CA SER A 237 -4.10 33.37 -69.61
C SER A 237 -5.19 34.32 -70.14
N LEU A 238 -5.52 35.38 -69.42
CA LEU A 238 -6.40 36.45 -69.89
C LEU A 238 -5.74 37.34 -70.96
N VAL A 239 -4.45 37.64 -70.83
CA VAL A 239 -3.70 38.39 -71.84
C VAL A 239 -3.46 37.57 -73.11
N GLU A 240 -3.17 36.27 -72.96
CA GLU A 240 -2.94 35.35 -74.09
C GLU A 240 -4.23 35.08 -74.88
N SER A 241 -5.40 35.08 -74.22
CA SER A 241 -6.71 35.01 -74.89
C SER A 241 -7.14 36.30 -75.60
N GLN A 242 -6.61 37.46 -75.22
CA GLN A 242 -6.83 38.73 -75.94
C GLN A 242 -5.95 38.88 -77.18
N ASN A 243 -4.75 38.29 -77.21
CA ASN A 243 -3.85 38.38 -78.36
C ASN A 243 -4.21 37.47 -79.55
N VAL A 244 -5.14 36.52 -79.38
CA VAL A 244 -5.62 35.63 -80.45
C VAL A 244 -6.81 36.23 -81.23
N ARG A 245 -7.29 37.43 -80.87
CA ARG A 245 -8.44 38.11 -81.51
C ARG A 245 -8.10 39.34 -82.37
N LYS A 246 -6.87 39.48 -82.83
CA LYS A 246 -6.50 40.41 -83.92
C LYS A 246 -6.02 39.63 -85.13
#